data_AF-A0A2V9PFH2-F1
#
_entry.id   AF-A0A2V9PFH2-F1
#
_cell.length_a   1.000
_cell.length_b   1.000
_cell.length_c   1.000
_cell.angle_alpha   90.00
_cell.angle_beta   90.00
_cell.angle_gamma   90.00
#
_symmetry.space_group_name_H-M   'P 1'
#
loop_
_entity.id
_entity.type
_entity.pdbx_description
1 polymer ?
#
loop_
_entity_poly.entity_id
_entity_poly.type
_entity_poly.pdbx_seq_one_letter_code
_entity_poly.pdbx_strand_id
1 'polypeptide(L)'
;RPLSRDHSLVARLVETGIIRQEDAENHPQKHVLTAALGVADEIEPDVPAEPLSLEKSDVVLICTDGLWGQLTEAELKENFAFPNYSFFLCKLLRRNGI
;
A
#
# COMPACT_ATOMS: atom_id res chain seq x y z
N ARG A 1 -6.02 8.95 0.03
CA ARG A 1 -5.38 8.70 -1.28
C ARG A 1 -4.04 8.03 -1.06
N PRO A 2 -3.59 7.12 -1.93
CA PRO A 2 -2.24 6.56 -1.85
C PRO A 2 -1.19 7.67 -2.12
N LEU A 3 -0.05 7.60 -1.43
CA LEU A 3 1.08 8.52 -1.59
C LEU A 3 2.31 7.86 -2.22
N SER A 4 2.39 6.54 -2.15
CA SER A 4 3.42 5.73 -2.80
C SER A 4 2.79 4.83 -3.85
N ARG A 5 3.58 4.47 -4.87
CA ARG A 5 3.27 3.38 -5.80
C ARG A 5 3.99 2.11 -5.36
N ASP A 6 3.39 0.97 -5.65
CA ASP A 6 4.03 -0.31 -5.40
C ASP A 6 5.04 -0.61 -6.50
N HIS A 7 6.27 -0.94 -6.11
CA HIS A 7 7.31 -1.35 -7.05
C HIS A 7 7.26 -2.87 -7.25
N SER A 8 6.11 -3.36 -7.72
CA SER A 8 5.91 -4.75 -8.10
C SER A 8 5.72 -4.92 -9.62
N LEU A 9 6.00 -6.12 -10.11
CA LEU A 9 5.82 -6.46 -11.52
C LEU A 9 4.37 -6.24 -11.96
N VAL A 10 3.41 -6.69 -11.15
CA VAL A 10 1.99 -6.57 -11.47
C VAL A 10 1.53 -5.12 -11.51
N ALA A 11 2.03 -4.25 -10.61
CA ALA A 11 1.74 -2.82 -10.66
C ALA A 11 2.19 -2.21 -12.00
N ARG A 12 3.40 -2.54 -12.47
CA ARG A 12 3.88 -2.08 -13.79
C ARG A 12 3.07 -2.63 -14.95
N LEU A 13 2.65 -3.90 -14.91
CA LEU A 13 1.83 -4.50 -15.95
C LEU A 13 0.44 -3.84 -16.06
N VAL A 14 -0.14 -3.45 -14.92
CA VAL A 14 -1.37 -2.65 -14.91
C VAL A 14 -1.13 -1.26 -15.47
N GLU A 15 -0.10 -0.55 -14.99
CA GLU A 15 0.23 0.81 -15.43
C GLU A 15 0.47 0.89 -16.95
N THR A 16 1.07 -0.15 -17.53
CA THR A 16 1.34 -0.27 -18.97
C THR A 16 0.16 -0.82 -19.77
N GLY A 17 -0.95 -1.19 -19.12
CA GLY A 17 -2.16 -1.71 -19.75
C GLY A 17 -2.04 -3.14 -20.28
N ILE A 18 -1.02 -3.89 -19.86
CA ILE A 18 -0.80 -5.30 -20.25
C ILE A 18 -1.81 -6.22 -19.56
N ILE A 19 -2.14 -5.93 -18.30
CA ILE A 19 -3.18 -6.63 -17.54
C ILE A 19 -4.18 -5.61 -16.96
N ARG A 20 -5.38 -6.08 -16.61
CA ARG A 20 -6.35 -5.24 -15.89
C ARG A 20 -6.04 -5.24 -14.40
N GLN A 21 -6.50 -4.20 -13.70
CA GLN A 21 -6.39 -4.10 -12.24
C GLN A 21 -6.97 -5.34 -11.54
N GLU A 22 -8.09 -5.87 -12.03
CA GLU A 22 -8.77 -7.07 -11.50
C GLU A 22 -7.92 -8.35 -11.60
N ASP A 23 -7.03 -8.42 -12.60
CA ASP A 23 -6.20 -9.60 -12.84
C ASP A 23 -4.94 -9.61 -11.97
N ALA A 24 -4.54 -8.44 -11.43
CA ALA A 24 -3.30 -8.28 -10.69
C ALA A 24 -3.28 -9.11 -9.39
N GLU A 25 -4.40 -9.20 -8.67
CA GLU A 25 -4.48 -9.91 -7.38
C GLU A 25 -4.29 -11.44 -7.49
N ASN A 26 -4.64 -11.99 -8.66
CA ASN A 26 -4.56 -13.42 -8.96
C ASN A 26 -3.37 -13.77 -9.86
N HIS A 27 -2.55 -12.78 -10.22
CA HIS A 27 -1.42 -13.00 -11.10
C HIS A 27 -0.36 -13.90 -10.43
N PRO A 28 0.18 -14.90 -11.14
CA PRO A 28 1.15 -15.85 -10.56
C PRO A 28 2.42 -15.18 -10.03
N GLN A 29 2.74 -14.00 -10.54
CA GLN A 29 3.93 -13.22 -10.17
C GLN A 29 3.61 -11.98 -9.32
N LYS A 30 2.48 -11.95 -8.60
CA LYS A 30 2.08 -10.79 -7.78
C LYS A 30 3.08 -10.40 -6.69
N HIS A 31 3.87 -11.35 -6.21
CA HIS A 31 4.88 -11.12 -5.17
C HIS A 31 6.23 -10.67 -5.72
N VAL A 32 6.38 -10.51 -7.04
CA VAL A 32 7.66 -10.12 -7.65
C VAL A 32 7.86 -8.62 -7.54
N LEU A 33 8.89 -8.21 -6.79
CA LEU A 33 9.30 -6.82 -6.65
C LEU A 33 10.24 -6.42 -7.79
N THR A 34 10.09 -5.18 -8.27
CA THR A 34 10.98 -4.55 -9.26
C THR A 34 12.01 -3.62 -8.64
N ALA A 35 11.86 -3.27 -7.36
CA ALA A 35 12.84 -2.50 -6.60
C ALA A 35 12.90 -3.02 -5.15
N ALA A 36 14.11 -3.25 -4.65
CA ALA A 36 14.34 -3.67 -3.26
C ALA A 36 15.74 -3.25 -2.82
N LEU A 37 15.87 -2.88 -1.55
CA LEU A 37 17.16 -2.51 -0.94
C LEU A 37 18.13 -3.70 -0.95
N GLY A 38 19.37 -3.45 -1.36
CA GLY A 38 20.45 -4.45 -1.35
C GLY A 38 20.53 -5.37 -2.58
N VAL A 39 19.72 -5.12 -3.62
CA VAL A 39 19.76 -5.91 -4.89
C VAL A 39 20.67 -5.26 -5.93
N ALA A 40 20.87 -3.95 -5.87
CA ALA A 40 21.75 -3.18 -6.74
C ALA A 40 22.65 -2.25 -5.90
N ASP A 41 23.80 -1.89 -6.45
CA ASP A 41 24.75 -0.97 -5.82
C ASP A 41 24.17 0.45 -5.66
N GLU A 42 23.31 0.84 -6.60
CA GLU A 42 22.59 2.11 -6.59
C GLU A 42 21.07 1.85 -6.68
N ILE A 43 20.30 2.58 -5.88
CA ILE A 43 18.85 2.54 -5.86
C ILE A 43 18.33 3.97 -5.90
N GLU A 44 17.37 4.23 -6.77
CA GLU A 44 16.67 5.49 -6.85
C GLU A 44 15.32 5.37 -6.12
N PRO A 45 15.16 5.95 -4.91
CA PRO A 45 13.89 5.95 -4.20
C PRO A 45 12.92 6.94 -4.81
N ASP A 46 11.62 6.62 -4.75
CA ASP A 46 10.57 7.59 -5.07
C ASP A 46 10.50 8.65 -3.97
N VAL A 47 11.00 9.84 -4.28
CA VAL A 47 10.94 11.00 -3.41
C VAL A 47 10.03 12.06 -4.05
N PRO A 48 8.97 12.51 -3.36
CA PRO A 48 8.15 13.61 -3.85
C PRO A 48 9.00 14.87 -4.06
N ALA A 49 8.75 15.60 -5.16
CA ALA A 49 9.45 16.84 -5.46
C ALA A 49 9.22 17.92 -4.38
N GLU A 50 8.04 17.91 -3.75
CA GLU A 50 7.67 18.82 -2.67
C GLU A 50 7.17 18.05 -1.45
N PRO A 51 7.45 18.53 -0.22
CA PRO A 51 6.87 17.96 0.98
C PRO A 51 5.34 18.04 0.97
N LEU A 52 4.68 17.00 1.46
CA LEU A 52 3.24 17.02 1.66
C LEU A 52 2.90 17.84 2.91
N SER A 53 2.13 18.91 2.75
CA SER A 53 1.55 19.64 3.88
C SER A 53 0.41 18.85 4.51
N LEU A 54 0.42 18.70 5.83
CA LEU A 54 -0.63 18.03 6.60
C LEU A 54 -1.43 19.05 7.41
N GLU A 55 -2.75 18.87 7.42
CA GLU A 55 -3.68 19.65 8.23
C GLU A 55 -4.05 18.93 9.53
N LYS A 56 -4.71 19.68 10.42
CA LYS A 56 -5.26 19.11 11.65
C LYS A 56 -6.34 18.09 11.28
N SER A 57 -6.23 16.88 11.81
CA SER A 57 -7.10 15.70 11.55
C SER A 57 -6.69 14.86 10.34
N ASP A 58 -5.59 15.18 9.65
CA ASP A 58 -5.03 14.26 8.67
C ASP A 58 -4.46 12.99 9.32
N VAL A 59 -4.64 11.87 8.64
CA VAL A 59 -4.11 10.56 9.06
C VAL A 59 -3.16 10.06 7.98
N VAL A 60 -1.90 9.86 8.36
CA VAL A 60 -0.90 9.21 7.50
C VAL A 60 -0.77 7.76 7.94
N LEU A 61 -1.05 6.83 7.01
CA LEU A 61 -0.87 5.41 7.22
C LEU A 61 0.41 4.95 6.54
N ILE A 62 1.35 4.44 7.33
CA ILE A 62 2.54 3.72 6.85
C ILE A 62 2.36 2.26 7.25
N CYS A 63 2.35 1.37 6.27
CA CYS A 63 2.10 -0.04 6.50
C CYS A 63 2.80 -0.90 5.45
N THR A 64 2.98 -2.18 5.79
CA THR A 64 3.44 -3.20 4.84
C THR A 64 2.28 -3.70 3.98
N ASP A 65 2.62 -4.44 2.92
CA ASP A 65 1.69 -5.18 2.06
C ASP A 65 0.77 -6.16 2.79
N GLY A 66 1.25 -6.72 3.90
CA GLY A 66 0.44 -7.53 4.80
C GLY A 66 -0.78 -6.80 5.40
N LEU A 67 -0.78 -5.47 5.44
CA LEU A 67 -1.91 -4.67 5.91
C LEU A 67 -2.80 -4.20 4.75
N TRP A 68 -2.23 -3.47 3.79
CA TRP A 68 -3.02 -2.77 2.79
C TRP A 68 -3.64 -3.73 1.77
N GLY A 69 -3.00 -4.88 1.50
CA GLY A 69 -3.57 -5.92 0.65
C GLY A 69 -4.76 -6.67 1.27
N GLN A 70 -5.04 -6.45 2.55
CA GLN A 70 -6.15 -7.09 3.29
C GLN A 70 -7.35 -6.16 3.49
N LEU A 71 -7.25 -4.91 3.02
CA LEU A 71 -8.22 -3.86 3.28
C LEU A 71 -8.59 -3.13 1.99
N THR A 72 -9.88 -2.99 1.75
CA THR A 72 -10.38 -2.14 0.68
C THR A 72 -10.21 -0.66 1.04
N GLU A 73 -10.19 0.22 0.04
CA GLU A 73 -10.14 1.68 0.26
C GLU A 73 -11.35 2.16 1.09
N ALA A 74 -12.51 1.52 0.92
CA ALA A 74 -13.70 1.82 1.71
C ALA A 74 -13.52 1.45 3.18
N GLU A 75 -12.99 0.26 3.47
CA GLU A 75 -12.66 -0.15 4.85
C GLU A 75 -11.62 0.81 5.46
N LEU A 76 -10.59 1.23 4.71
CA LEU A 76 -9.64 2.22 5.20
C LEU A 76 -10.34 3.54 5.55
N LYS A 77 -11.15 4.09 4.65
CA LYS A 77 -11.86 5.36 4.89
C LYS A 77 -12.79 5.29 6.09
N GLU A 78 -13.58 4.23 6.21
CA GLU A 78 -14.52 4.04 7.32
C GLU A 78 -13.79 3.94 8.66
N ASN A 79 -12.71 3.15 8.71
CA ASN A 79 -12.04 2.84 9.97
C ASN A 79 -11.09 3.96 10.45
N PHE A 80 -10.56 4.78 9.54
CA PHE A 80 -9.72 5.92 9.89
C PHE A 80 -10.49 7.25 9.97
N ALA A 81 -11.82 7.24 9.81
CA ALA A 81 -12.68 8.42 9.97
C ALA A 81 -12.83 8.90 11.43
N PHE A 82 -12.45 8.09 12.41
CA PHE A 82 -12.61 8.40 13.84
C PHE A 82 -11.30 8.19 14.61
N PRO A 83 -11.00 9.01 15.64
CA PRO A 83 -9.72 9.01 16.36
C PRO A 83 -9.44 7.77 17.22
N ASN A 84 -10.21 6.69 17.10
CA ASN A 84 -10.12 5.50 17.95
C ASN A 84 -9.52 4.30 17.19
N TYR A 85 -8.28 4.47 16.73
CA TYR A 85 -7.57 3.52 15.87
C TYR A 85 -7.18 2.19 16.55
N SER A 86 -7.13 2.16 17.89
CA SER A 86 -6.69 0.99 18.66
C SER A 86 -7.62 -0.21 18.52
N PHE A 87 -8.93 0.05 18.46
CA PHE A 87 -9.93 -1.00 18.28
C PHE A 87 -9.81 -1.66 16.90
N PHE A 88 -9.44 -0.88 15.89
CA PHE A 88 -9.29 -1.35 14.51
C PHE A 88 -8.05 -2.23 14.32
N LEU A 89 -6.88 -1.79 14.80
CA LEU A 89 -5.65 -2.60 14.75
C LEU A 89 -5.88 -3.97 15.40
N CYS A 90 -6.53 -4.01 16.57
CA CYS A 90 -6.88 -5.26 17.26
C CYS A 90 -7.90 -6.14 16.51
N LYS A 91 -8.77 -5.57 15.67
CA LYS A 91 -9.75 -6.33 14.87
C LYS A 91 -9.09 -6.92 13.62
N LEU A 92 -8.18 -6.14 13.01
CA LEU A 92 -7.46 -6.54 11.82
C LEU A 92 -6.39 -7.60 12.10
N LEU A 93 -5.65 -7.47 13.21
CA LEU A 93 -4.72 -8.50 13.69
C LEU A 93 -5.47 -9.81 13.96
N ARG A 94 -6.62 -9.74 14.67
CA ARG A 94 -7.47 -10.91 14.92
C ARG A 94 -8.05 -11.56 13.66
N ARG A 95 -8.42 -10.79 12.64
CA ARG A 95 -8.89 -11.32 11.34
C ARG A 95 -7.79 -12.12 10.62
N ASN A 96 -6.52 -11.78 10.86
CA ASN A 96 -5.35 -12.42 10.27
C ASN A 96 -4.67 -13.44 11.20
N GLY A 97 -5.28 -13.78 12.34
CA GLY A 97 -4.75 -14.79 13.27
C GLY A 97 -3.54 -14.35 14.09
N ILE A 98 -3.34 -13.04 14.27
CA ILE A 98 -2.31 -12.45 15.14
C ILE A 98 -2.96 -11.89 16.42
#